data_AF-A0A258RBQ8-F1
#
_entry.id   AF-A0A258RBQ8-F1
#
_cell.length_a   1.000
_cell.length_b   1.000
_cell.length_c   1.000
_cell.angle_alpha   90.00
_cell.angle_beta   90.00
_cell.angle_gamma   90.00
#
_symmetry.space_group_name_H-M   'P 1'
#
loop_
_entity.id
_entity.type
_entity.pdbx_description
1 polymer ?
#
loop_
_entity_poly.entity_id
_entity_poly.type
_entity_poly.pdbx_seq_one_letter_code
_entity_poly.pdbx_strand_id
1 'polypeptide(L)'
;MFLRDGKKSYFLVSIEENTPVDLKGLRGKIGARGGLSFGSAEALYEHLGVLPGAVSLLAALNDTQGQVTVAIDAALLAAPFVNCHPLTNEKTTSLTPERLLAFLALTGHEPLRISLAGEDQAQADAQA
;
A
#
# COMPACT_ATOMS: atom_id res chain seq x y z
N MET A 1 -3.01 0.86 4.58
CA MET A 1 -4.19 -0.01 4.80
C MET A 1 -3.81 -1.46 4.59
N PHE A 2 -4.33 -2.39 5.40
CA PHE A 2 -4.16 -3.84 5.19
C PHE A 2 -5.50 -4.46 4.77
N LEU A 3 -5.53 -5.02 3.56
CA LEU A 3 -6.74 -5.49 2.90
C LEU A 3 -6.62 -6.97 2.53
N ARG A 4 -7.77 -7.60 2.30
CA ARG A 4 -7.88 -8.98 1.85
C ARG A 4 -8.99 -9.13 0.82
N ASP A 5 -8.77 -9.99 -0.17
CA ASP A 5 -9.78 -10.34 -1.15
C ASP A 5 -10.60 -11.60 -0.79
N GLY A 6 -11.58 -11.95 -1.63
CA GLY A 6 -12.43 -13.13 -1.44
C GLY A 6 -11.70 -14.47 -1.57
N LYS A 7 -10.46 -14.46 -2.09
CA LYS A 7 -9.59 -15.64 -2.21
C LYS A 7 -8.55 -15.74 -1.09
N LYS A 8 -8.61 -14.84 -0.11
CA LYS A 8 -7.67 -14.73 1.00
C LYS A 8 -6.26 -14.29 0.58
N SER A 9 -6.14 -13.56 -0.53
CA SER A 9 -4.92 -12.84 -0.89
C SER A 9 -4.85 -11.54 -0.09
N TYR A 10 -3.67 -11.18 0.41
CA TYR A 10 -3.46 -10.01 1.26
C TYR A 10 -2.74 -8.88 0.54
N PHE A 11 -3.11 -7.65 0.88
CA PHE A 11 -2.58 -6.45 0.24
C PHE A 11 -2.23 -5.40 1.30
N LEU A 12 -1.03 -4.83 1.18
CA LEU A 12 -0.62 -3.65 1.93
C LEU A 12 -0.67 -2.45 0.99
N VAL A 13 -1.72 -1.63 1.12
CA VAL A 13 -1.97 -0.50 0.24
C VAL A 13 -1.64 0.80 0.95
N SER A 14 -0.74 1.60 0.38
CA SER A 14 -0.42 2.95 0.86
C SER A 14 -0.79 4.00 -0.17
N ILE A 15 -1.52 5.00 0.28
CA ILE A 15 -2.05 6.13 -0.48
C ILE A 15 -1.88 7.40 0.36
N GLU A 16 -2.07 8.57 -0.22
CA GLU A 16 -2.06 9.82 0.52
C GLU A 16 -3.22 9.86 1.53
N GLU A 17 -2.97 10.46 2.71
CA GLU A 17 -3.85 10.36 3.89
C GLU A 17 -5.25 10.95 3.67
N ASN A 18 -5.36 12.02 2.88
CA ASN A 18 -6.60 12.72 2.59
C ASN A 18 -7.33 12.17 1.35
N THR A 19 -6.78 11.16 0.68
CA THR A 19 -7.35 10.58 -0.54
C THR A 19 -8.57 9.70 -0.21
N PRO A 20 -9.78 10.03 -0.70
CA PRO A 20 -10.95 9.18 -0.51
C PRO A 20 -10.76 7.82 -1.18
N VAL A 21 -11.08 6.75 -0.46
CA VAL A 21 -10.90 5.39 -0.97
C VAL A 21 -12.23 4.75 -1.33
N ASP A 22 -12.46 4.52 -2.62
CA ASP A 22 -13.45 3.56 -3.08
C ASP A 22 -12.82 2.16 -3.22
N LEU A 23 -13.19 1.24 -2.31
CA LEU A 23 -12.70 -0.15 -2.36
C LEU A 23 -13.14 -0.89 -3.63
N LYS A 24 -14.26 -0.50 -4.27
CA LYS A 24 -14.68 -1.11 -5.55
C LYS A 24 -13.72 -0.74 -6.67
N GLY A 25 -13.39 0.54 -6.82
CA GLY A 25 -12.38 1.00 -7.77
C GLY A 25 -10.98 0.47 -7.49
N LEU A 26 -10.59 0.37 -6.22
CA LEU A 26 -9.27 -0.13 -5.81
C LEU A 26 -9.05 -1.60 -6.22
N ARG A 27 -10.09 -2.44 -6.14
CA ARG A 27 -10.00 -3.88 -6.46
C ARG A 27 -9.33 -4.15 -7.80
N GLY A 28 -9.73 -3.44 -8.85
CA GLY A 28 -9.19 -3.62 -10.20
C GLY A 28 -7.72 -3.21 -10.30
N LYS A 29 -7.34 -2.14 -9.60
CA LYS A 29 -5.98 -1.56 -9.63
C LYS A 29 -4.94 -2.44 -8.93
N ILE A 30 -5.35 -3.18 -7.90
CA ILE A 30 -4.45 -4.10 -7.16
C ILE A 30 -4.59 -5.57 -7.58
N GLY A 31 -5.41 -5.87 -8.60
CA GLY A 31 -5.60 -7.24 -9.09
C GLY A 31 -6.36 -8.17 -8.12
N ALA A 32 -7.10 -7.61 -7.16
CA ALA A 32 -7.82 -8.39 -6.15
C ALA A 32 -9.00 -9.17 -6.75
N ARG A 33 -9.25 -10.38 -6.24
CA ARG A 33 -10.28 -11.30 -6.75
C ARG A 33 -11.48 -11.37 -5.81
N GLY A 34 -12.68 -11.15 -6.34
CA GLY A 34 -13.92 -11.18 -5.55
C GLY A 34 -14.20 -9.85 -4.84
N GLY A 35 -14.67 -9.91 -3.59
CA GLY A 35 -14.84 -8.72 -2.74
C GLY A 35 -13.54 -8.29 -2.09
N LEU A 36 -13.39 -7.01 -1.77
CA LEU A 36 -12.26 -6.46 -1.03
C LEU A 36 -12.74 -5.97 0.33
N SER A 37 -12.05 -6.38 1.40
CA SER A 37 -12.35 -5.97 2.78
C SER A 37 -11.06 -5.71 3.55
N PHE A 38 -11.17 -5.12 4.75
CA PHE A 38 -10.03 -5.04 5.65
C PHE A 38 -9.60 -6.43 6.13
N GLY A 39 -8.30 -6.63 6.29
CA GLY A 39 -7.76 -7.82 6.95
C GLY A 39 -8.06 -7.81 8.45
N SER A 40 -8.12 -8.99 9.07
CA SER A 40 -8.31 -9.09 10.52
C SER A 40 -7.02 -8.72 11.27
N ALA A 41 -7.14 -8.42 12.57
CA ALA A 41 -5.98 -8.13 13.41
C ALA A 41 -5.03 -9.33 13.52
N GLU A 42 -5.58 -10.54 13.56
CA GLU A 42 -4.82 -11.79 13.59
C GLU A 42 -4.00 -11.97 12.31
N ALA A 43 -4.62 -11.78 11.15
CA ALA A 43 -3.91 -11.87 9.87
C ALA A 43 -2.87 -10.76 9.70
N LEU A 44 -3.16 -9.55 10.21
CA LEU A 44 -2.20 -8.45 10.20
C LEU A 44 -0.95 -8.82 11.02
N TYR A 45 -1.15 -9.39 12.21
CA TYR A 45 -0.02 -9.81 13.06
C TYR A 45 0.73 -11.00 12.46
N GLU A 46 0.01 -11.99 11.91
CA GLU A 46 0.58 -13.17 11.26
C GLU A 46 1.49 -12.80 10.08
N HIS A 47 1.04 -11.89 9.21
CA HIS A 47 1.76 -11.56 7.98
C HIS A 47 2.74 -10.38 8.14
N LEU A 48 2.37 -9.37 8.93
CA LEU A 48 3.13 -8.12 9.01
C LEU A 48 3.68 -7.85 10.41
N GLY A 49 3.42 -8.70 11.41
CA GLY A 49 4.03 -8.60 12.75
C GLY A 49 3.67 -7.34 13.53
N VAL A 50 2.61 -6.62 13.14
CA VAL A 50 2.19 -5.35 13.75
C VAL A 50 0.74 -5.43 14.21
N LEU A 51 0.39 -4.58 15.17
CA LEU A 51 -0.99 -4.45 15.66
C LEU A 51 -1.76 -3.39 14.87
N PRO A 52 -3.12 -3.42 14.90
CA PRO A 52 -3.93 -2.33 14.36
C PRO A 52 -3.49 -0.97 14.92
N GLY A 53 -3.42 0.03 14.05
CA GLY A 53 -2.89 1.36 14.40
C GLY A 53 -1.38 1.54 14.15
N ALA A 54 -0.61 0.46 13.98
CA ALA A 54 0.82 0.52 13.63
C ALA A 54 1.11 0.02 12.20
N VAL A 55 0.08 -0.06 11.34
CA VAL A 55 0.22 -0.51 9.94
C VAL A 55 1.15 0.43 9.18
N SER A 56 2.17 -0.12 8.53
CA SER A 56 3.23 0.65 7.88
C SER A 56 3.82 -0.11 6.69
N LEU A 57 4.34 0.61 5.69
CA LEU A 57 5.13 0.03 4.60
C LEU A 57 6.38 -0.70 5.12
N LEU A 58 6.94 -0.26 6.24
CA LEU A 58 8.10 -0.90 6.85
C LEU A 58 7.77 -2.28 7.43
N ALA A 59 6.50 -2.59 7.65
CA ALA A 59 6.08 -3.90 8.12
C ALA A 59 6.27 -5.01 7.06
N ALA A 60 6.51 -4.65 5.80
CA ALA A 60 6.91 -5.60 4.75
C ALA A 60 8.21 -6.36 5.10
N LEU A 61 9.06 -5.83 6.00
CA LEU A 61 10.22 -6.56 6.53
C LEU A 61 9.83 -7.87 7.22
N ASN A 62 8.65 -7.92 7.83
CA ASN A 62 8.18 -9.07 8.59
C ASN A 62 7.56 -10.15 7.69
N ASP A 63 7.14 -9.81 6.48
CA ASP A 63 6.57 -10.76 5.50
C ASP A 63 7.67 -11.54 4.75
N THR A 64 8.40 -12.36 5.50
CA THR A 64 9.51 -13.17 4.96
C THR A 64 9.08 -14.23 3.95
N GLN A 65 7.77 -14.50 3.85
CA GLN A 65 7.18 -15.48 2.92
C GLN A 65 6.53 -14.82 1.70
N GLY A 66 6.58 -13.49 1.58
CA GLY A 66 6.03 -12.72 0.46
C GLY A 66 4.54 -12.96 0.22
N GLN A 67 3.76 -13.10 1.29
CA GLN A 67 2.32 -13.38 1.23
C GLN A 67 1.46 -12.12 1.01
N VAL A 68 2.04 -10.93 1.15
CA VAL A 68 1.35 -9.65 1.08
C VAL A 68 1.83 -8.89 -0.15
N THR A 69 0.91 -8.61 -1.06
CA THR A 69 1.19 -7.73 -2.20
C THR A 69 1.21 -6.28 -1.74
N VAL A 70 2.34 -5.58 -1.95
CA VAL A 70 2.45 -4.16 -1.64
C VAL A 70 1.94 -3.35 -2.84
N ALA A 71 1.05 -2.38 -2.59
CA ALA A 71 0.60 -1.41 -3.58
C ALA A 71 0.79 0.01 -3.07
N ILE A 72 1.35 0.89 -3.90
CA ILE A 72 1.67 2.27 -3.52
C ILE A 72 1.11 3.22 -4.57
N ASP A 73 0.43 4.26 -4.10
CA ASP A 73 -0.04 5.34 -4.96
C ASP A 73 1.12 6.09 -5.63
N ALA A 74 0.98 6.36 -6.92
CA ALA A 74 1.92 7.16 -7.69
C ALA A 74 2.08 8.56 -7.08
N ALA A 75 1.02 9.14 -6.51
CA ALA A 75 1.10 10.44 -5.84
C ALA A 75 2.06 10.43 -4.64
N LEU A 76 2.07 9.35 -3.84
CA LEU A 76 3.03 9.19 -2.74
C LEU A 76 4.46 9.07 -3.26
N LEU A 77 4.67 8.33 -4.36
CA LEU A 77 5.99 8.16 -4.95
C LEU A 77 6.51 9.42 -5.67
N ALA A 78 5.62 10.36 -6.00
CA ALA A 78 5.98 11.66 -6.56
C ALA A 78 6.32 12.71 -5.50
N ALA A 79 5.95 12.48 -4.23
CA ALA A 79 6.28 13.36 -3.13
C ALA A 79 7.79 13.30 -2.78
N PRO A 80 8.38 14.39 -2.23
CA PRO A 80 9.79 14.38 -1.84
C PRO A 80 10.08 13.37 -0.72
N PHE A 81 9.09 13.12 0.16
CA PHE A 81 9.19 12.18 1.26
C PHE A 81 7.89 11.40 1.42
N VAL A 82 8.03 10.14 1.83
CA VAL A 82 6.95 9.28 2.31
C VAL A 82 7.15 9.07 3.81
N ASN A 83 6.12 9.40 4.58
CA ASN A 83 6.11 9.22 6.03
C ASN A 83 5.50 7.86 6.38
N CYS A 84 6.15 7.12 7.27
CA CYS A 84 5.69 5.81 7.70
C CYS A 84 6.04 5.57 9.17
N HIS A 85 5.24 4.73 9.84
CA HIS A 85 5.49 4.35 11.23
C HIS A 85 6.59 3.26 11.28
N PRO A 86 7.66 3.39 12.08
CA PRO A 86 8.71 2.39 12.17
C PRO A 86 8.29 1.22 13.07
N LEU A 87 7.28 0.46 12.64
CA LEU A 87 6.68 -0.69 13.32
C LEU A 87 6.02 -0.38 14.68
N THR A 88 6.01 0.89 15.09
CA THR A 88 5.27 1.46 16.21
C THR A 88 4.64 2.78 15.79
N ASN A 89 3.45 3.08 16.30
CA ASN A 89 2.72 4.32 16.01
C ASN A 89 3.21 5.52 16.83
N GLU A 90 4.14 5.33 17.77
CA GLU A 90 4.71 6.41 18.60
C GLU A 90 5.73 7.28 17.87
N LYS A 91 6.16 6.86 16.67
CA LYS A 91 7.20 7.52 15.89
C LYS A 91 6.80 7.60 14.41
N THR A 92 7.43 8.54 13.71
CA THR A 92 7.31 8.69 12.27
C THR A 92 8.71 8.71 11.67
N THR A 93 8.90 7.95 10.59
CA THR A 93 10.12 7.90 9.79
C THR A 93 9.82 8.45 8.40
N SER A 94 10.63 9.38 7.94
CA SER A 94 10.55 9.95 6.59
C SER A 94 11.60 9.30 5.71
N LEU A 95 11.17 8.77 4.56
CA LEU A 95 12.05 8.19 3.55
C LEU A 95 11.81 8.89 2.21
N THR A 96 12.84 9.01 1.38
CA THR A 96 12.61 9.34 -0.03
C THR A 96 11.93 8.15 -0.72
N PRO A 97 11.11 8.37 -1.77
CA PRO A 97 10.52 7.28 -2.55
C PRO A 97 11.55 6.25 -3.00
N GLU A 98 12.74 6.69 -3.42
CA GLU A 98 13.83 5.82 -3.86
C GLU A 98 14.32 4.88 -2.74
N ARG A 99 14.48 5.40 -1.52
CA ARG A 99 14.92 4.60 -0.36
C ARG A 99 13.85 3.62 0.08
N LEU A 100 12.58 4.05 0.03
CA LEU A 100 11.44 3.19 0.32
C LEU A 100 11.36 2.04 -0.70
N LEU A 101 11.48 2.32 -2.00
CA LEU A 101 11.47 1.30 -3.04
C LEU A 101 12.67 0.34 -2.91
N ALA A 102 13.86 0.87 -2.60
CA ALA A 102 15.04 0.04 -2.33
C ALA A 102 14.83 -0.88 -1.11
N PHE A 103 14.23 -0.36 -0.04
CA PHE A 103 13.88 -1.15 1.14
C PHE A 103 12.91 -2.29 0.78
N LEU A 104 11.85 -2.01 0.02
CA LEU A 104 10.88 -3.03 -0.39
C LEU A 104 11.52 -4.09 -1.29
N ALA A 105 12.40 -3.69 -2.21
CA ALA A 105 13.15 -4.64 -3.02
C ALA A 105 14.06 -5.54 -2.17
N LEU A 106 14.71 -5.00 -1.14
CA LEU A 106 15.54 -5.78 -0.20
C LEU A 106 14.71 -6.79 0.62
N THR A 107 13.44 -6.51 0.87
CA THR A 107 12.53 -7.43 1.58
C THR A 107 11.78 -8.36 0.63
N GLY A 108 12.09 -8.35 -0.67
CA GLY A 108 11.46 -9.23 -1.66
C GLY A 108 10.10 -8.75 -2.18
N HIS A 109 9.77 -7.47 -1.97
CA HIS A 109 8.51 -6.87 -2.39
C HIS A 109 8.71 -5.88 -3.53
N GLU A 110 8.25 -6.22 -4.73
CA GLU A 110 8.12 -5.27 -5.83
C GLU A 110 6.73 -4.62 -5.77
N PRO A 111 6.62 -3.33 -5.43
CA PRO A 111 5.31 -2.72 -5.20
C PRO A 111 4.56 -2.48 -6.52
N LEU A 112 3.27 -2.82 -6.53
CA LEU A 112 2.34 -2.38 -7.57
C LEU A 112 2.14 -0.88 -7.46
N ARG A 113 2.49 -0.14 -8.52
CA ARG A 113 2.19 1.28 -8.62
C ARG A 113 0.74 1.44 -9.05
N ILE A 114 -0.07 2.07 -8.19
CA ILE A 114 -1.47 2.35 -8.47
C ILE A 114 -1.68 3.86 -8.58
N SER A 115 -2.80 4.28 -9.17
CA SER A 115 -3.23 5.68 -9.15
C SER A 115 -4.72 5.72 -8.86
N LEU A 116 -5.12 6.47 -7.83
CA LEU A 116 -6.53 6.66 -7.47
C LEU A 116 -7.16 7.90 -8.10
N ALA A 117 -6.36 8.79 -8.69
CA ALA A 117 -6.88 9.84 -9.56
C ALA A 117 -7.63 9.20 -10.73
N GLY A 118 -8.84 9.69 -11.02
CA GLY A 118 -9.67 9.16 -12.08
C GLY A 118 -8.92 9.17 -13.41
N GLU A 119 -9.16 8.17 -14.26
CA GLU A 119 -8.66 8.12 -15.63
C GLU A 119 -9.27 9.22 -16.55
N ASP A 120 -9.90 10.25 -15.99
CA ASP A 120 -10.60 11.31 -16.71
C ASP A 120 -9.74 12.55 -17.05
N GLN A 121 -8.44 12.57 -16.73
CA GLN A 121 -7.57 13.71 -17.07
C GLN A 121 -6.54 13.44 -18.17
N ALA A 122 -6.39 12.19 -18.63
CA ALA A 122 -5.45 11.89 -19.73
C ALA A 122 -5.99 12.25 -21.13
N GLN A 123 -7.26 12.65 -21.28
CA GLN A 123 -7.85 13.08 -22.56
C GLN A 123 -7.99 14.60 -22.73
N ALA A 124 -7.81 15.40 -21.67
CA ALA A 124 -7.93 16.86 -21.76
C ALA A 124 -6.67 17.54 -22.33
N ASP A 125 -5.49 16.99 -22.05
CA ASP A 125 -4.20 17.60 -22.47
C ASP A 125 -3.75 17.16 -23.88
N ALA A 126 -4.48 16.25 -24.53
CA ALA A 126 -4.20 15.82 -25.91
C ALA A 126 -4.96 16.63 -26.98
N GLN A 127 -5.74 17.66 -26.57
CA GLN A 127 -6.52 18.52 -27.46
C GLN A 127 -6.35 20.03 -27.20
N ALA A 128 -5.35 20.43 -26.41
CA ALA A 128 -4.99 21.84 -26.21
C ALA A 128 -3.85 22.27 -27.16
#